data_AF-A0A7X8CQK9-F1
#
_entry.id   AF-A0A7X8CQK9-F1
#
_cell.length_a   1.000
_cell.length_b   1.000
_cell.length_c   1.000
_cell.angle_alpha   90.00
_cell.angle_beta   90.00
_cell.angle_gamma   90.00
#
_symmetry.space_group_name_H-M   'P 1'
#
loop_
_entity.id
_entity.type
_entity.pdbx_description
1 polymer ?
#
loop_
_entity_poly.entity_id
_entity_poly.type
_entity_poly.pdbx_seq_one_letter_code
_entity_poly.pdbx_strand_id
1 'polypeptide(L)'
;MTDRIKSLREKTISEKRFLSIEQAKIITRICKENPADPVIIIRAKALAASLREMPVMIDPEEIIAGNRTPGIRAGVVFPEAGISWLSDEIETLDSRPQDPFFVREEDIVHFRKSIEPFWKGRTLEDDIWSEAG
;
A
#
# COMPACT_ATOMS: atom_id res chain seq x y z
N MET A 1 -17.66 27.99 -4.43
CA MET A 1 -17.51 26.57 -3.98
C MET A 1 -18.84 26.15 -3.35
N THR A 2 -19.48 25.07 -3.83
CA THR A 2 -20.74 24.58 -3.25
C THR A 2 -20.51 23.96 -1.88
N ASP A 3 -21.55 23.81 -1.07
CA ASP A 3 -21.41 23.25 0.29
C ASP A 3 -20.92 21.80 0.27
N ARG A 4 -21.36 20.99 -0.71
CA ARG A 4 -20.81 19.66 -0.99
C ARG A 4 -19.29 19.68 -1.19
N ILE A 5 -18.79 20.60 -2.03
CA ILE A 5 -17.34 20.69 -2.29
C ILE A 5 -16.58 21.21 -1.06
N LYS A 6 -17.17 22.12 -0.27
CA LYS A 6 -16.57 22.54 1.00
C LYS A 6 -16.45 21.35 1.98
N SER A 7 -17.50 20.55 2.11
CA SER A 7 -17.52 19.34 2.96
C SER A 7 -16.45 18.34 2.54
N LEU A 8 -16.42 17.93 1.26
CA LEU A 8 -15.43 16.99 0.73
C LEU A 8 -13.98 17.48 0.90
N ARG A 9 -13.75 18.78 0.69
CA ARG A 9 -12.44 19.41 0.91
C ARG A 9 -12.04 19.33 2.38
N GLU A 10 -12.95 19.64 3.29
CA GLU A 10 -12.68 19.60 4.73
C GLU A 10 -12.38 18.17 5.21
N LYS A 11 -13.19 17.19 4.79
CA LYS A 11 -12.94 15.77 5.06
C LYS A 11 -11.55 15.33 4.57
N THR A 12 -11.16 15.75 3.38
CA THR A 12 -9.83 15.44 2.83
C THR A 12 -8.71 16.10 3.65
N ILE A 13 -8.80 17.41 3.91
CA ILE A 13 -7.70 18.13 4.57
C ILE A 13 -7.52 17.71 6.03
N SER A 14 -8.62 17.46 6.74
CA SER A 14 -8.62 17.07 8.16
C SER A 14 -8.23 15.62 8.39
N GLU A 15 -8.41 14.73 7.39
CA GLU A 15 -8.05 13.31 7.52
C GLU A 15 -6.54 13.11 7.68
N LYS A 16 -6.17 12.22 8.60
CA LYS A 16 -4.77 11.83 8.81
C LYS A 16 -4.31 10.93 7.66
N ARG A 17 -3.05 11.09 7.25
CA ARG A 17 -2.46 10.20 6.25
C ARG A 17 -2.12 8.86 6.89
N PHE A 18 -2.58 7.76 6.33
CA PHE A 18 -2.24 6.41 6.78
C PHE A 18 -1.44 5.62 5.75
N LEU A 19 -0.57 4.73 6.20
CA LEU A 19 -0.04 3.69 5.33
C LEU A 19 -1.04 2.54 5.26
N SER A 20 -1.30 2.02 4.07
CA SER A 20 -2.11 0.82 3.84
C SER A 20 -1.25 -0.28 3.24
N ILE A 21 -1.30 -1.45 3.88
CA ILE A 21 -0.61 -2.65 3.41
C ILE A 21 -1.56 -3.69 2.80
N GLU A 22 -2.86 -3.38 2.64
CA GLU A 22 -3.86 -4.34 2.13
C GLU A 22 -3.48 -4.88 0.74
N GLN A 23 -3.09 -3.99 -0.17
CA GLN A 23 -2.64 -4.40 -1.49
C GLN A 23 -1.32 -5.20 -1.41
N ALA A 24 -0.41 -4.85 -0.51
CA ALA A 24 0.81 -5.62 -0.27
C ALA A 24 0.53 -7.03 0.27
N LYS A 25 -0.48 -7.20 1.14
CA LYS A 25 -0.96 -8.51 1.61
C LYS A 25 -1.40 -9.37 0.42
N ILE A 26 -2.22 -8.81 -0.47
CA ILE A 26 -2.75 -9.49 -1.66
C ILE A 26 -1.60 -9.88 -2.61
N ILE A 27 -0.73 -8.93 -2.96
CA ILE A 27 0.40 -9.17 -3.87
C ILE A 27 1.31 -10.26 -3.30
N THR A 28 1.67 -10.16 -2.02
CA THR A 28 2.49 -11.17 -1.33
C THR A 28 1.87 -12.56 -1.37
N ARG A 29 0.56 -12.66 -1.10
CA ARG A 29 -0.18 -13.93 -1.15
C ARG A 29 -0.14 -14.55 -2.54
N ILE A 30 -0.46 -13.76 -3.58
CA ILE A 30 -0.47 -14.24 -4.96
C ILE A 30 0.92 -14.70 -5.42
N CYS A 31 1.99 -13.98 -5.05
CA CYS A 31 3.35 -14.41 -5.34
C CYS A 31 3.70 -15.75 -4.64
N LYS A 32 3.27 -15.94 -3.38
CA LYS A 32 3.50 -17.19 -2.63
C LYS A 32 2.74 -18.37 -3.22
N GLU A 33 1.52 -18.15 -3.70
CA GLU A 33 0.65 -19.20 -4.28
C GLU A 33 1.09 -19.63 -5.70
N ASN A 34 1.86 -18.81 -6.42
CA ASN A 34 2.16 -19.01 -7.84
C ASN A 34 3.68 -18.93 -8.17
N PRO A 35 4.57 -19.69 -7.49
CA PRO A 35 6.02 -19.54 -7.64
C PRO A 35 6.57 -19.97 -9.02
N ALA A 36 5.81 -20.80 -9.76
CA ALA A 36 6.21 -21.31 -11.08
C ALA A 36 5.75 -20.44 -12.25
N ASP A 37 4.89 -19.45 -11.99
CA ASP A 37 4.33 -18.61 -13.04
C ASP A 37 5.35 -17.56 -13.52
N PRO A 38 5.30 -17.17 -14.81
CA PRO A 38 6.04 -16.00 -15.27
C PRO A 38 5.61 -14.74 -14.51
N VAL A 39 6.55 -13.83 -14.23
CA VAL A 39 6.31 -12.59 -13.47
C VAL A 39 5.12 -11.78 -14.01
N ILE A 40 4.94 -11.71 -15.33
CA ILE A 40 3.81 -11.01 -15.95
C ILE A 40 2.45 -11.63 -15.58
N ILE A 41 2.40 -12.96 -15.46
CA ILE A 41 1.19 -13.69 -15.06
C ILE A 41 0.92 -13.48 -13.56
N ILE A 42 1.96 -13.51 -12.72
CA ILE A 42 1.84 -13.20 -11.29
C ILE A 42 1.29 -11.78 -11.10
N ARG A 43 1.83 -10.79 -11.80
CA ARG A 43 1.35 -9.39 -11.74
C ARG A 43 -0.09 -9.25 -12.21
N ALA A 44 -0.48 -9.94 -13.29
CA ALA A 44 -1.86 -9.95 -13.75
C ALA A 44 -2.82 -10.58 -12.73
N LYS A 45 -2.43 -11.71 -12.11
CA LYS A 45 -3.18 -12.35 -11.04
C LYS A 45 -3.30 -11.44 -9.81
N ALA A 46 -2.21 -10.78 -9.42
CA ALA A 46 -2.17 -9.88 -8.26
C ALA A 46 -3.08 -8.67 -8.48
N LEU A 47 -3.02 -8.04 -9.65
CA LEU A 47 -3.93 -6.96 -10.04
C LEU A 47 -5.39 -7.42 -10.00
N ALA A 48 -5.69 -8.57 -10.61
CA ALA A 48 -7.05 -9.11 -10.64
C ALA A 48 -7.58 -9.43 -9.22
N ALA A 49 -6.73 -9.94 -8.32
CA ALA A 49 -7.07 -10.16 -6.93
C ALA A 49 -7.30 -8.84 -6.19
N SER A 50 -6.42 -7.85 -6.35
CA SER A 50 -6.58 -6.52 -5.75
C SER A 50 -7.91 -5.88 -6.17
N LEU A 51 -8.26 -5.94 -7.46
CA LEU A 51 -9.52 -5.36 -7.96
C LEU A 51 -10.78 -6.08 -7.43
N ARG A 52 -10.67 -7.35 -7.00
CA ARG A 52 -11.79 -8.13 -6.45
C ARG A 52 -11.93 -8.05 -4.94
N GLU A 53 -10.80 -7.97 -4.23
CA GLU A 53 -10.73 -8.15 -2.78
C GLU A 53 -10.60 -6.83 -2.03
N MET A 54 -10.08 -5.77 -2.68
CA MET A 54 -9.89 -4.49 -2.01
C MET A 54 -11.22 -3.89 -1.54
N PRO A 55 -11.32 -3.44 -0.27
CA PRO A 55 -12.52 -2.77 0.22
C PRO A 55 -12.79 -1.48 -0.57
N VAL A 56 -14.04 -1.32 -1.02
CA VAL A 56 -14.51 -0.12 -1.72
C VAL A 56 -15.33 0.72 -0.76
N MET A 57 -14.96 1.99 -0.63
CA MET A 57 -15.75 3.02 0.07
C MET A 57 -16.15 4.10 -0.92
N ILE A 58 -17.38 4.58 -0.80
CA ILE A 58 -17.92 5.70 -1.57
C ILE A 58 -18.51 6.67 -0.57
N ASP A 59 -18.02 7.91 -0.53
CA ASP A 59 -18.62 8.94 0.30
C ASP A 59 -19.99 9.34 -0.30
N PRO A 60 -21.07 9.48 0.48
CA PRO A 60 -22.37 9.88 -0.05
C PRO A 60 -22.39 11.21 -0.81
N GLU A 61 -21.41 12.08 -0.57
CA GLU A 61 -21.27 13.36 -1.27
C GLU A 61 -20.42 13.26 -2.56
N GLU A 62 -19.73 12.15 -2.79
CA GLU A 62 -18.94 11.92 -4.01
C GLU A 62 -19.84 11.65 -5.23
N ILE A 63 -19.42 12.19 -6.37
CA ILE A 63 -20.06 11.93 -7.67
C ILE A 63 -19.16 11.15 -8.63
N ILE A 64 -17.87 11.09 -8.33
CA ILE A 64 -16.88 10.26 -9.03
C ILE A 64 -16.55 9.13 -8.07
N ALA A 65 -16.81 7.90 -8.48
CA ALA A 65 -16.48 6.73 -7.69
C ALA A 65 -15.04 6.27 -7.96
N GLY A 66 -14.37 5.81 -6.90
CA GLY A 66 -13.09 5.13 -7.01
C GLY A 66 -12.00 5.76 -6.14
N ASN A 67 -11.34 4.92 -5.36
CA ASN A 67 -10.14 5.23 -4.60
C ASN A 67 -9.27 3.97 -4.55
N ARG A 68 -7.96 4.12 -4.33
CA ARG A 68 -7.04 2.98 -4.18
C ARG A 68 -7.18 2.29 -2.82
N THR A 69 -7.77 2.97 -1.84
CA THR A 69 -7.98 2.48 -0.49
C THR A 69 -9.36 2.89 0.02
N PRO A 70 -9.93 2.22 1.03
CA PRO A 70 -11.16 2.67 1.67
C PRO A 70 -11.02 3.99 2.44
N GLY A 71 -9.81 4.35 2.87
CA GLY A 71 -9.54 5.62 3.54
C GLY A 71 -9.36 6.80 2.57
N ILE A 72 -9.71 8.01 3.01
CA ILE A 72 -9.63 9.24 2.21
C ILE A 72 -8.16 9.56 1.85
N ARG A 73 -7.23 9.36 2.79
CA ARG A 73 -5.80 9.65 2.62
C ARG A 73 -4.94 8.49 3.06
N ALA A 74 -4.67 7.56 2.15
CA ALA A 74 -3.69 6.51 2.41
C ALA A 74 -2.65 6.34 1.31
N GLY A 75 -1.41 6.10 1.74
CA GLY A 75 -0.32 5.60 0.89
C GLY A 75 -0.43 4.09 0.76
N VAL A 76 -0.18 3.55 -0.42
CA VAL A 76 -0.30 2.12 -0.71
C VAL A 76 1.10 1.53 -0.90
N VAL A 77 1.37 0.42 -0.21
CA VAL A 77 2.64 -0.30 -0.34
C VAL A 77 2.60 -1.26 -1.53
N PHE A 78 3.58 -1.12 -2.42
CA PHE A 78 3.87 -2.04 -3.53
C PHE A 78 5.19 -2.76 -3.22
N PRO A 79 5.15 -3.89 -2.52
CA PRO A 79 6.34 -4.48 -1.93
C PRO A 79 7.31 -5.05 -2.98
N GLU A 80 6.86 -5.32 -4.20
CA GLU A 80 7.71 -5.76 -5.32
C GLU A 80 8.66 -4.67 -5.83
N ALA A 81 8.37 -3.40 -5.57
CA ALA A 81 9.20 -2.29 -6.03
C ALA A 81 10.41 -2.05 -5.11
N GLY A 82 10.19 -2.09 -3.80
CA GLY A 82 11.20 -1.84 -2.78
C GLY A 82 10.57 -1.73 -1.41
N ILE A 83 11.24 -2.28 -0.40
CA ILE A 83 10.75 -2.34 0.98
C ILE A 83 11.80 -1.95 2.01
N SER A 84 13.06 -1.69 1.61
CA SER A 84 14.15 -1.42 2.55
C SER A 84 13.84 -0.21 3.42
N TRP A 85 13.49 0.92 2.79
CA TRP A 85 13.15 2.17 3.47
C TRP A 85 11.97 2.01 4.43
N LEU A 86 10.99 1.18 4.04
CA LEU A 86 9.83 0.93 4.89
C LEU A 86 10.22 0.04 6.07
N SER A 87 11.10 -0.94 5.85
CA SER A 87 11.65 -1.74 6.94
C SER A 87 12.41 -0.88 7.96
N ASP A 88 13.11 0.17 7.55
CA ASP A 88 13.85 1.00 8.50
C ASP A 88 12.94 1.96 9.31
N GLU A 89 11.76 2.27 8.79
CA GLU A 89 10.98 3.42 9.27
C GLU A 89 9.50 3.12 9.58
N ILE A 90 9.00 1.90 9.42
CA ILE A 90 7.56 1.61 9.58
C ILE A 90 7.03 1.92 10.98
N GLU A 91 7.82 1.77 12.04
CA GLU A 91 7.45 2.13 13.42
C GLU A 91 7.57 3.64 13.72
N THR A 92 8.30 4.39 12.89
CA THR A 92 8.59 5.83 13.12
C THR A 92 8.02 6.74 12.04
N LEU A 93 7.25 6.16 11.11
CA LEU A 93 6.75 6.79 9.90
C LEU A 93 5.85 8.02 10.18
N ASP A 94 5.17 8.04 11.32
CA ASP A 94 4.28 9.12 11.75
C ASP A 94 5.05 10.34 12.30
N SER A 95 6.30 10.14 12.70
CA SER A 95 7.19 11.15 13.25
C SER A 95 8.18 11.73 12.24
N ARG A 96 8.11 11.29 10.96
CA ARG A 96 8.99 11.79 9.89
C ARG A 96 8.91 13.32 9.77
N PRO A 97 10.05 14.00 9.59
CA PRO A 97 10.06 15.45 9.38
C PRO A 97 9.34 15.85 8.08
N GLN A 98 9.30 14.96 7.09
CA GLN A 98 8.65 15.17 5.80
C GLN A 98 7.76 13.97 5.46
N ASP A 99 6.54 14.26 5.00
CA ASP A 99 5.52 13.29 4.61
C ASP A 99 5.28 12.16 5.63
N PRO A 100 4.82 12.50 6.85
CA PRO A 100 4.47 11.50 7.85
C PRO A 100 3.22 10.71 7.45
N PHE A 101 3.22 9.43 7.78
CA PHE A 101 2.07 8.54 7.68
C PHE A 101 1.89 7.75 8.97
N PHE A 102 0.67 7.73 9.48
CA PHE A 102 0.30 6.84 10.58
C PHE A 102 0.24 5.39 10.07
N VAL A 103 0.73 4.45 10.87
CA VAL A 103 0.63 3.02 10.59
C VAL A 103 -0.14 2.37 11.73
N ARG A 104 -1.05 1.46 11.39
CA ARG A 104 -1.77 0.68 12.41
C ARG A 104 -0.85 -0.39 12.98
N GLU A 105 -0.94 -0.64 14.28
CA GLU A 105 -0.09 -1.61 14.96
C GLU A 105 -0.21 -3.01 14.33
N GLU A 106 -1.42 -3.44 13.99
CA GLU A 106 -1.66 -4.71 13.31
C GLU A 106 -0.98 -4.79 11.94
N ASP A 107 -0.86 -3.67 11.25
CA ASP A 107 -0.20 -3.60 9.95
C ASP A 107 1.32 -3.62 10.10
N ILE A 108 1.89 -2.96 11.11
CA ILE A 108 3.30 -3.07 11.47
C ILE A 108 3.64 -4.54 11.75
N VAL A 109 2.86 -5.19 12.63
CA VAL A 109 3.06 -6.59 13.00
C VAL A 109 2.95 -7.52 11.79
N HIS A 110 1.96 -7.31 10.91
CA HIS A 110 1.81 -8.13 9.71
C HIS A 110 2.96 -7.91 8.73
N PHE A 111 3.37 -6.66 8.53
CA PHE A 111 4.49 -6.31 7.64
C PHE A 111 5.76 -7.05 8.07
N ARG A 112 6.16 -6.90 9.34
CA ARG A 112 7.35 -7.55 9.92
C ARG A 112 7.31 -9.07 9.84
N LYS A 113 6.14 -9.68 10.07
CA LYS A 113 6.01 -11.14 10.11
C LYS A 113 5.90 -11.79 8.73
N SER A 114 5.25 -11.13 7.77
CA SER A 114 4.74 -11.81 6.57
C SER A 114 5.19 -11.19 5.25
N ILE A 115 5.32 -9.87 5.20
CA ILE A 115 5.67 -9.12 3.98
C ILE A 115 7.18 -8.98 3.89
N GLU A 116 7.81 -8.35 4.89
CA GLU A 116 9.25 -8.08 4.89
C GLU A 116 10.09 -9.35 4.63
N PRO A 117 9.88 -10.48 5.34
CA PRO A 117 10.73 -11.66 5.14
C PRO A 117 10.56 -12.31 3.77
N PHE A 118 9.41 -12.10 3.11
CA PHE A 118 9.17 -12.66 1.79
C PHE A 118 9.83 -11.84 0.69
N TRP A 119 9.81 -10.52 0.82
CA TRP A 119 10.25 -9.59 -0.23
C TRP A 119 11.73 -9.25 -0.16
N LYS A 120 12.38 -9.43 1.00
CA LYS A 120 13.81 -9.21 1.15
C LYS A 120 14.61 -10.04 0.13
N GLY A 121 15.40 -9.38 -0.71
CA GLY A 121 16.17 -10.01 -1.78
C GLY A 121 15.34 -10.42 -3.00
N ARG A 122 14.13 -9.86 -3.18
CA ARG A 122 13.19 -10.16 -4.27
C ARG A 122 12.53 -8.92 -4.88
N THR A 123 12.94 -7.73 -4.46
CA THR A 123 12.37 -6.48 -4.96
C THR A 123 13.16 -5.95 -6.15
N LEU A 124 12.54 -5.07 -6.95
CA LEU A 124 13.25 -4.32 -7.98
C LEU A 124 14.41 -3.51 -7.39
N GLU A 125 14.23 -2.94 -6.19
CA GLU A 125 15.28 -2.30 -5.43
C GLU A 125 16.49 -3.23 -5.20
N ASP A 126 16.26 -4.48 -4.77
CA ASP A 126 17.34 -5.46 -4.57
C ASP A 126 18.09 -5.76 -5.88
N ASP A 127 17.35 -5.93 -6.99
CA ASP A 127 17.94 -6.17 -8.32
C ASP A 127 18.84 -5.00 -8.72
N ILE A 128 18.36 -3.76 -8.58
CA ILE A 128 19.12 -2.55 -8.91
C ILE A 128 20.41 -2.45 -8.09
N TRP A 129 20.34 -2.68 -6.77
CA TRP A 129 21.52 -2.62 -5.91
C TRP A 129 22.52 -3.74 -6.20
N SER A 130 22.05 -4.92 -6.60
CA SER A 130 22.93 -6.04 -6.99
C SER A 130 23.74 -5.74 -8.26
N GLU A 131 23.16 -4.96 -9.19
CA GLU A 131 23.83 -4.53 -10.41
C GLU A 131 24.77 -3.34 -10.19
N ALA A 132 24.52 -2.53 -9.15
CA ALA A 132 25.28 -1.32 -8.84
C ALA A 132 26.64 -1.56 -8.16
N GLY A 133 26.82 -2.70 -7.48
CA GLY A 133 28.08 -3.08 -6.79
C GLY A 133 28.18 -2.61 -5.35
#